data_AF-A0A3M1DUF9-F1
#
_entry.id   AF-A0A3M1DUF9-F1
#
_cell.length_a   1.000
_cell.length_b   1.000
_cell.length_c   1.000
_cell.angle_alpha   90.00
_cell.angle_beta   90.00
_cell.angle_gamma   90.00
#
_symmetry.space_group_name_H-M   'P 1'
#
loop_
_entity.id
_entity.type
_entity.pdbx_description
1 polymer ?
#
loop_
_entity_poly.entity_id
_entity_poly.type
_entity_poly.pdbx_seq_one_letter_code
_entity_poly.pdbx_strand_id
1 'polypeptide(L)'
;LTQLEGTTREACEKNLEAAGVLTPIRNGEAQWRVYEEGTLEDHLFDVPYDSLVVIGAAGNRLIEELVFGSTLELVQSTLPNPLVVVGPHCRTPLDALPA
;
A
#
# COMPACT_ATOMS: atom_id res chain seq x y z
N LEU A 1 6.11 5.91 13.41
CA LEU A 1 5.10 6.46 12.48
C LEU A 1 4.16 5.32 12.14
N THR A 2 2.85 5.54 12.27
CA THR A 2 1.86 4.59 11.77
C THR A 2 1.78 4.69 10.26
N GLN A 3 1.24 3.65 9.60
CA GLN A 3 1.05 3.62 8.14
C GLN A 3 0.16 4.74 7.58
N LEU A 4 -0.54 5.49 8.44
CA LEU A 4 -1.42 6.58 8.03
C LEU A 4 -0.68 7.90 7.84
N GLU A 5 0.56 8.07 8.34
CA GLU A 5 1.40 9.25 8.10
C GLU A 5 0.68 10.62 8.24
N GLY A 6 -0.25 10.73 9.20
CA GLY A 6 -1.04 11.96 9.45
C GLY A 6 -2.35 12.06 8.65
N THR A 7 -2.69 11.07 7.83
CA THR A 7 -4.01 10.90 7.21
C THR A 7 -4.98 10.18 8.17
N THR A 8 -6.28 10.24 7.87
CA THR A 8 -7.31 9.54 8.64
C THR A 8 -7.80 8.30 7.90
N ARG A 9 -8.33 7.33 8.65
CA ARG A 9 -9.03 6.17 8.07
C ARG A 9 -10.11 6.59 7.08
N GLU A 10 -10.88 7.64 7.42
CA GLU A 10 -11.92 8.21 6.55
C GLU A 10 -11.36 8.74 5.22
N ALA A 11 -10.21 9.42 5.25
CA ALA A 11 -9.55 9.89 4.03
C ALA A 11 -9.08 8.71 3.15
N CYS A 12 -8.57 7.64 3.75
CA CYS A 12 -8.25 6.40 3.04
C CYS A 12 -9.49 5.77 2.41
N GLU A 13 -10.60 5.63 3.16
CA GLU A 13 -11.85 5.07 2.62
C GLU A 13 -12.35 5.88 1.43
N LYS A 14 -12.32 7.21 1.50
CA LYS A 14 -12.73 8.07 0.39
C LYS A 14 -11.89 7.83 -0.87
N ASN A 15 -10.58 7.62 -0.73
CA ASN A 15 -9.70 7.30 -1.85
C ASN A 15 -9.99 5.91 -2.42
N LEU A 16 -10.22 4.92 -1.56
CA LEU A 16 -10.60 3.55 -1.97
C LEU A 16 -11.96 3.53 -2.68
N GLU A 17 -12.90 4.35 -2.23
CA GLU A 17 -14.22 4.50 -2.85
C GLU A 17 -14.11 5.14 -4.23
N ALA A 18 -13.35 6.23 -4.35
CA ALA A 18 -13.08 6.89 -5.63
C ALA A 18 -12.37 5.97 -6.64
N ALA A 19 -11.55 5.04 -6.15
CA ALA A 19 -10.87 4.03 -6.96
C ALA A 19 -11.71 2.76 -7.24
N GLY A 20 -12.93 2.66 -6.71
CA GLY A 20 -13.83 1.52 -6.92
C GLY A 20 -13.43 0.23 -6.20
N VAL A 21 -12.46 0.28 -5.28
CA VAL A 21 -11.94 -0.90 -4.56
C VAL A 21 -12.50 -1.06 -3.15
N LEU A 22 -13.24 -0.06 -2.64
CA LEU A 22 -13.84 -0.14 -1.30
C LEU A 22 -14.96 -1.18 -1.20
N THR A 23 -15.73 -1.40 -2.27
CA THR A 23 -16.85 -2.36 -2.27
C THR A 23 -16.37 -3.80 -2.04
N PRO A 24 -15.37 -4.34 -2.79
CA PRO A 24 -14.79 -5.65 -2.48
C PRO A 24 -14.30 -5.79 -1.04
N ILE A 25 -13.69 -4.75 -0.48
CA ILE A 25 -13.24 -4.74 0.92
C ILE A 25 -14.43 -4.87 1.87
N ARG A 26 -15.49 -4.07 1.68
CA ARG A 26 -16.71 -4.11 2.51
C ARG A 26 -17.45 -5.43 2.41
N ASN A 27 -17.40 -6.09 1.26
CA ASN A 27 -17.99 -7.41 1.04
C ASN A 27 -17.16 -8.55 1.66
N GLY A 28 -15.97 -8.27 2.18
CA GLY A 28 -15.06 -9.28 2.75
C GLY A 28 -14.29 -10.08 1.70
N GLU A 29 -14.31 -9.65 0.43
CA GLU A 29 -13.52 -10.25 -0.66
C GLU A 29 -12.03 -9.95 -0.52
N ALA A 30 -11.70 -8.86 0.18
CA ALA A 30 -10.34 -8.48 0.56
C ALA A 30 -10.28 -8.04 2.02
N GLN A 31 -9.28 -8.51 2.77
CA GLN A 31 -9.02 -8.00 4.11
C GLN A 31 -8.33 -6.65 4.04
N TRP A 32 -8.89 -5.66 4.73
CA TRP A 32 -8.26 -4.35 4.91
C TRP A 32 -7.95 -4.14 6.38
N ARG A 33 -6.67 -3.91 6.69
CA ARG A 33 -6.21 -3.61 8.05
C ARG A 33 -5.69 -2.19 8.12
N VAL A 34 -6.17 -1.46 9.12
CA VAL A 34 -5.65 -0.16 9.52
C VAL A 34 -5.10 -0.32 10.93
N TYR A 35 -3.89 0.19 11.13
CA TYR A 35 -3.16 0.09 12.39
C TYR A 35 -3.05 1.51 12.95
N GLU A 36 -3.74 1.77 14.07
CA GLU A 36 -3.83 3.09 14.70
C GLU A 36 -2.67 3.35 15.68
N GLU A 37 -2.03 2.28 16.16
CA GLU A 37 -0.90 2.29 17.07
C GLU A 37 0.23 1.40 16.51
N GLY A 38 1.41 1.42 17.13
CA GLY A 38 2.57 0.62 16.68
C GLY A 38 3.39 1.27 15.58
N THR A 39 4.53 0.66 15.25
CA THR A 39 5.36 1.09 14.12
C THR A 39 4.98 0.35 12.84
N LEU A 40 5.30 0.93 11.67
CA LEU A 40 5.15 0.20 10.42
C LEU A 40 5.88 -1.16 10.47
N GLU A 41 7.10 -1.18 11.02
CA GLU A 41 7.94 -2.38 11.18
C GLU A 41 7.21 -3.50 11.91
N ASP A 42 6.59 -3.18 13.06
CA ASP A 42 5.84 -4.15 13.86
C ASP A 42 4.73 -4.80 13.04
N HIS A 43 4.02 -4.02 12.23
CA HIS A 43 2.91 -4.52 11.42
C HIS A 43 3.35 -5.33 10.22
N LEU A 44 4.56 -5.13 9.71
CA LEU A 44 5.07 -5.94 8.60
C LEU A 44 5.20 -7.41 9.01
N PHE A 45 5.44 -7.72 10.29
CA PHE A 45 5.46 -9.10 10.78
C PHE A 45 4.11 -9.84 10.68
N ASP A 46 3.00 -9.13 10.49
CA ASP A 46 1.69 -9.75 10.26
C ASP A 46 1.48 -10.24 8.81
N VAL A 47 2.40 -9.91 7.90
CA VAL A 47 2.35 -10.35 6.50
C VAL A 47 2.80 -11.81 6.41
N PRO A 48 1.99 -12.72 5.83
CA PRO A 48 2.38 -14.12 5.67
C PRO A 48 3.64 -14.26 4.80
N TYR A 49 4.52 -15.19 5.17
CA TYR A 49 5.81 -15.41 4.50
C TYR A 49 5.68 -15.85 3.04
N ASP A 50 4.54 -16.40 2.64
CA ASP A 50 4.24 -16.91 1.29
C ASP A 50 3.46 -15.91 0.42
N SER A 51 3.37 -14.65 0.87
CA SER A 51 2.68 -13.58 0.14
C SER A 51 3.58 -12.87 -0.87
N LEU A 52 2.99 -12.45 -1.99
CA LEU A 52 3.56 -11.45 -2.89
C LEU A 52 3.18 -10.07 -2.38
N VAL A 53 4.15 -9.23 -2.06
CA VAL A 53 3.92 -7.86 -1.61
C VAL A 53 3.90 -6.94 -2.81
N VAL A 54 2.85 -6.14 -2.95
CA VAL A 54 2.74 -5.11 -3.99
C VAL A 54 2.69 -3.75 -3.31
N ILE A 55 3.64 -2.87 -3.63
CA ILE A 55 3.76 -1.53 -3.05
C ILE A 55 3.75 -0.45 -4.15
N GLY A 56 2.96 0.59 -3.95
CA GLY A 56 2.94 1.76 -4.82
C GLY A 56 4.07 2.72 -4.48
N ALA A 57 4.91 3.04 -5.46
CA ALA A 57 5.93 4.09 -5.40
C ALA A 57 5.41 5.40 -6.00
N ALA A 58 4.15 5.75 -5.72
CA ALA A 58 3.47 6.89 -6.33
C ALA A 58 3.40 8.07 -5.36
N GLY A 59 4.06 9.15 -5.72
CA GLY A 59 4.02 10.42 -5.05
C GLY A 59 4.10 11.56 -6.08
N ASN A 60 3.48 12.68 -5.76
CA ASN A 60 3.42 13.85 -6.63
C ASN A 60 3.93 15.08 -5.86
N ARG A 61 5.22 15.11 -5.46
CA ARG A 61 6.10 16.29 -5.29
C ARG A 61 7.37 15.98 -4.47
N LEU A 62 8.50 16.54 -4.94
CA LEU A 62 9.82 16.90 -4.33
C LEU A 62 10.21 16.60 -2.85
N ILE A 63 9.28 16.34 -1.93
CA ILE A 63 9.57 15.87 -0.55
C ILE A 63 9.83 14.34 -0.52
N GLU A 64 9.56 13.67 -1.63
CA GLU A 64 9.52 12.22 -1.83
C GLU A 64 10.88 11.50 -1.88
N GLU A 65 11.97 12.18 -2.21
CA GLU A 65 13.30 11.55 -2.28
C GLU A 65 13.80 11.07 -0.90
N LEU A 66 13.34 11.69 0.19
CA LEU A 66 13.69 11.30 1.57
C LEU A 66 12.76 10.23 2.17
N VAL A 67 11.53 10.08 1.66
CA VAL A 67 10.47 9.26 2.26
C VAL A 67 10.26 7.93 1.51
N PHE A 68 10.42 7.93 0.17
CA PHE A 68 10.44 6.67 -0.58
C PHE A 68 11.64 5.82 -0.20
N GLY A 69 12.79 6.44 0.06
CA GLY A 69 13.95 5.76 0.62
C GLY A 69 13.58 5.09 1.93
N SER A 70 13.22 5.85 2.97
CA SER A 70 13.04 5.28 4.31
C SER A 70 11.92 4.25 4.42
N THR A 71 10.74 4.45 3.81
CA THR A 71 9.63 3.48 3.92
C THR A 71 9.83 2.25 3.04
N LEU A 72 10.30 2.41 1.79
CA LEU A 72 10.58 1.25 0.93
C LEU A 72 11.80 0.46 1.43
N GLU A 73 12.86 1.15 1.86
CA GLU A 73 14.04 0.52 2.49
C GLU A 73 13.64 -0.22 3.76
N LEU A 74 12.72 0.34 4.55
CA LEU A 74 12.21 -0.34 5.73
C LEU A 74 11.43 -1.61 5.37
N VAL A 75 10.54 -1.53 4.39
CA VAL A 75 9.78 -2.68 3.89
C VAL A 75 10.73 -3.75 3.36
N GLN A 76 11.74 -3.39 2.57
CA GLN A 76 12.72 -4.32 2.00
C GLN A 76 13.68 -4.92 3.05
N SER A 77 14.02 -4.17 4.10
CA SER A 77 14.89 -4.69 5.18
C SER A 77 14.13 -5.56 6.18
N THR A 78 12.81 -5.39 6.29
CA THR A 78 11.96 -6.12 7.25
C THR A 78 11.30 -7.36 6.63
N LEU A 79 10.76 -7.25 5.41
CA LEU A 79 10.04 -8.33 4.74
C LEU A 79 10.96 -9.14 3.80
N PRO A 80 11.09 -10.45 4.02
CA PRO A 80 11.80 -11.33 3.08
C PRO A 80 10.94 -11.71 1.86
N ASN A 81 9.69 -11.26 1.80
CA ASN A 81 8.73 -11.59 0.75
C ASN A 81 9.17 -11.05 -0.63
N PRO A 82 8.81 -11.74 -1.73
CA PRO A 82 8.88 -11.16 -3.05
C PRO A 82 8.10 -9.83 -3.11
N LEU A 83 8.74 -8.80 -3.67
CA LEU A 83 8.20 -7.43 -3.71
C LEU A 83 8.04 -6.95 -5.16
N VAL A 84 6.86 -6.43 -5.48
CA VAL A 84 6.58 -5.71 -6.73
C VAL A 84 6.37 -4.24 -6.41
N VAL A 85 7.21 -3.39 -6.99
CA VAL A 85 7.12 -1.93 -6.83
C VAL A 85 6.46 -1.33 -8.06
N VAL A 86 5.35 -0.62 -7.84
CA VAL A 86 4.51 -0.05 -8.90
C VAL A 86 4.66 1.47 -8.91
N GLY A 87 5.31 2.02 -9.93
CA GLY A 87 5.43 3.48 -10.10
C GLY A 87 4.15 4.15 -10.64
N PRO A 88 4.07 5.49 -10.60
CA PRO A 88 2.88 6.26 -10.99
C PRO A 88 2.50 6.17 -12.48
N HIS A 89 3.41 5.65 -13.32
CA HIS A 89 3.16 5.43 -14.75
C HIS A 89 3.06 3.95 -15.10
N CYS A 90 2.92 3.07 -14.11
CA CYS A 90 2.63 1.67 -14.36
C CYS A 90 1.29 1.58 -15.09
N ARG A 91 1.30 0.90 -16.24
CA ARG A 91 0.10 0.55 -16.99
C ARG A 91 -0.07 -0.94 -16.89
N THR A 92 -1.23 -1.39 -16.48
CA THR A 92 -1.49 -2.83 -16.42
C THR A 92 -2.07 -3.27 -17.77
N PRO A 93 -1.67 -4.45 -18.30
CA PRO A 93 -2.30 -4.98 -19.50
C PRO A 93 -3.82 -5.20 -19.36
N LEU A 94 -4.34 -5.25 -18.13
CA LEU A 94 -5.77 -5.31 -17.85
C LEU A 94 -6.53 -4.10 -18.39
N ASP A 95 -5.89 -2.93 -18.45
CA ASP A 95 -6.46 -1.70 -19.04
C ASP A 95 -6.66 -1.81 -20.56
N ALA A 96 -6.12 -2.87 -21.18
CA ALA A 96 -6.19 -3.16 -22.61
C ALA A 96 -7.05 -4.39 -22.96
N LEU A 97 -7.64 -5.06 -21.96
CA LEU A 97 -8.58 -6.16 -22.22
C LEU A 97 -9.98 -5.59 -22.48
N PRO A 98 -10.65 -5.99 -23.58
CA PRO A 98 -12.04 -5.58 -23.81
C PRO A 98 -12.93 -6.13 -22.68
N ALA A 99 -13.86 -5.29 -22.23
CA ALA A 99 -14.86 -5.60 -21.21
C ALA A 99 -15.77 -6.78 -21.59
#